data_AF-A0A7S1SCR0-F1
#
_entry.id   AF-A0A7S1SCR0-F1
#
_cell.length_a   1.000
_cell.length_b   1.000
_cell.length_c   1.000
_cell.angle_alpha   90.00
_cell.angle_beta   90.00
_cell.angle_gamma   90.00
#
_symmetry.space_group_name_H-M   'P 1'
#
loop_
_entity.id
_entity.type
_entity.pdbx_description
1 polymer ?
#
loop_
_entity_poly.entity_id
_entity_poly.type
_entity_poly.pdbx_seq_one_letter_code
_entity_poly.pdbx_strand_id
1 'polypeptide(L)'
;RAARRSLCHTPLGSVGSAPRSSEASFVMIYSHEEGSPTAEIRHGATPTATEDFAAFEEPPAAGARAGADGDDTHGAEQRQGDALESCVILTFNKHPKQLSEAVLASETAQHLQAEGVDVEPAWANGAKVLVRGLTQDILQESGYAPDKLRSCDVVVLQADEEWVLASLESLNYRIRPRLKKRTALESDPHASPAAEGACCEESGAEPVESEGSSSAEVIVDKTFLHVKLPKMVTPRSNYTKSSNEKYGIPNPRIWGPLRE
;
A
#
# COMPACT_ATOMS: atom_id res chain seq x y z
N ARG A 1 -19.17 37.69 -46.83
CA ARG A 1 -19.05 37.34 -48.27
C ARG A 1 -17.56 37.10 -48.52
N ALA A 2 -17.00 35.94 -48.88
CA ALA A 2 -17.44 34.66 -49.42
C ALA A 2 -16.54 33.57 -48.77
N ALA A 3 -17.03 32.47 -48.20
CA ALA A 3 -17.63 31.26 -48.79
C ALA A 3 -16.61 30.29 -49.44
N ARG A 4 -16.70 29.02 -48.96
CA ARG A 4 -16.33 27.71 -49.55
C ARG A 4 -14.93 27.19 -49.18
N ARG A 5 -14.81 26.15 -48.35
CA ARG A 5 -15.19 24.70 -48.44
C ARG A 5 -14.11 23.85 -49.15
N SER A 6 -14.03 22.60 -48.67
CA SER A 6 -13.49 21.38 -49.32
C SER A 6 -12.05 21.05 -48.90
N LEU A 7 -11.78 20.08 -48.01
CA LEU A 7 -12.05 18.62 -47.97
C LEU A 7 -10.72 17.87 -48.21
N CYS A 8 -10.52 16.85 -47.35
CA CYS A 8 -9.73 15.62 -47.50
C CYS A 8 -8.26 15.72 -47.95
N HIS A 9 -7.34 15.23 -47.10
CA HIS A 9 -6.35 14.22 -47.49
C HIS A 9 -5.85 13.47 -46.24
N THR A 10 -6.33 12.23 -46.09
CA THR A 10 -5.72 11.20 -45.24
C THR A 10 -4.73 10.41 -46.08
N PRO A 11 -3.44 10.33 -45.73
CA PRO A 11 -2.56 9.31 -46.28
C PRO A 11 -2.75 8.00 -45.52
N LEU A 12 -3.47 7.07 -46.16
CA LEU A 12 -3.32 5.63 -45.96
C LEU A 12 -1.95 5.21 -46.49
N GLY A 13 -1.14 4.56 -45.66
CA GLY A 13 -0.02 3.76 -46.14
C GLY A 13 1.21 3.77 -45.23
N SER A 14 1.33 2.76 -44.37
CA SER A 14 2.61 2.03 -44.34
C SER A 14 2.39 0.59 -43.92
N VAL A 15 2.81 -0.25 -44.85
CA VAL A 15 2.84 -1.71 -44.87
C VAL A 15 3.99 -2.22 -44.00
N GLY A 16 3.71 -3.28 -43.24
CA GLY A 16 4.64 -4.37 -42.96
C GLY A 16 5.95 -4.04 -42.27
N SER A 17 5.97 -4.12 -40.94
CA SER A 17 7.19 -4.45 -40.21
C SER A 17 7.00 -5.80 -39.52
N ALA A 18 7.59 -6.83 -40.11
CA ALA A 18 7.65 -8.18 -39.57
C ALA A 18 8.42 -8.18 -38.23
N PRO A 19 7.96 -8.91 -37.20
CA PRO A 19 8.76 -9.11 -36.01
C PRO A 19 9.94 -10.03 -36.35
N ARG A 20 11.14 -9.48 -36.16
CA ARG A 20 12.40 -10.24 -36.16
C ARG A 20 12.35 -11.28 -35.04
N SER A 21 12.48 -12.52 -35.48
CA SER A 21 12.83 -13.70 -34.71
C SER A 21 14.14 -13.47 -33.92
N SER A 22 14.05 -13.38 -32.60
CA SER A 22 15.02 -13.97 -31.67
C SER A 22 14.58 -13.73 -30.22
N GLU A 23 14.04 -14.76 -29.57
CA GLU A 23 14.59 -15.30 -28.32
C GLU A 23 13.75 -16.51 -27.95
N ALA A 24 14.37 -17.68 -28.08
CA ALA A 24 13.83 -18.94 -27.64
C ALA A 24 13.64 -18.88 -26.12
N SER A 25 12.42 -18.60 -25.68
CA SER A 25 12.00 -18.86 -24.31
C SER A 25 11.68 -20.35 -24.23
N PHE A 26 12.56 -21.04 -23.51
CA PHE A 26 12.44 -22.41 -23.08
C PHE A 26 11.16 -22.56 -22.24
N VAL A 27 10.07 -23.00 -22.87
CA VAL A 27 8.87 -23.44 -22.15
C VAL A 27 9.18 -24.84 -21.63
N MET A 28 9.57 -24.94 -20.36
CA MET A 28 9.56 -26.22 -19.65
C MET A 28 8.10 -26.53 -19.30
N ILE A 29 7.42 -27.26 -20.19
CA ILE A 29 6.15 -27.91 -19.89
C ILE A 29 6.48 -29.07 -18.96
N TYR A 30 6.29 -28.90 -17.66
CA TYR A 30 6.24 -30.03 -16.74
C TYR A 30 4.88 -30.71 -16.92
N SER A 31 4.83 -31.67 -17.84
CA SER A 31 3.83 -32.72 -17.82
C SER A 31 4.14 -33.61 -16.61
N HIS A 32 3.42 -33.42 -15.51
CA HIS A 32 3.35 -34.44 -14.47
C HIS A 32 2.47 -35.56 -15.01
N GLU A 33 3.13 -36.59 -15.55
CA GLU A 33 2.48 -37.85 -15.89
C GLU A 33 1.85 -38.46 -14.64
N GLU A 34 0.61 -38.90 -14.80
CA GLU A 34 -0.10 -39.75 -13.86
C GLU A 34 0.60 -41.11 -13.78
N GLY A 35 1.47 -41.26 -12.79
CA GLY A 35 2.00 -42.54 -12.36
C GLY A 35 1.15 -43.09 -11.23
N SER A 36 0.13 -43.87 -11.57
CA SER A 36 -0.54 -44.80 -10.66
C SER A 36 0.35 -46.01 -10.37
N PRO A 37 0.69 -46.32 -9.11
CA PRO A 37 1.03 -47.68 -8.73
C PRO A 37 -0.14 -48.33 -7.97
N THR A 38 -0.84 -49.18 -8.71
CA THR A 38 -1.69 -50.26 -8.19
C THR A 38 -0.83 -51.34 -7.50
N ALA A 39 -1.43 -51.99 -6.49
CA ALA A 39 -0.96 -53.13 -5.69
C ALA A 39 0.04 -52.78 -4.56
N GLU A 40 -0.07 -53.32 -3.35
CA GLU A 40 -0.39 -54.70 -3.00
C GLU A 40 -0.83 -54.80 -1.53
N ILE A 41 -1.79 -55.67 -1.27
CA ILE A 41 -2.32 -56.04 0.05
C ILE A 41 -1.24 -56.79 0.84
N ARG A 42 -0.93 -56.35 2.06
CA ARG A 42 -0.37 -57.22 3.11
C ARG A 42 -1.09 -57.02 4.43
N HIS A 43 -1.80 -58.07 4.81
CA HIS A 43 -2.27 -58.34 6.17
C HIS A 43 -1.08 -58.47 7.13
N GLY A 44 -1.20 -57.96 8.35
CA GLY A 44 -0.36 -58.42 9.46
C GLY A 44 -0.17 -57.46 10.64
N ALA A 45 -0.71 -57.89 11.79
CA ALA A 45 -0.23 -57.63 13.15
C ALA A 45 -0.64 -56.31 13.86
N THR A 46 -1.65 -56.46 14.71
CA THR A 46 -1.77 -55.79 16.02
C THR A 46 -0.48 -55.94 16.84
N PRO A 47 -0.14 -54.94 17.67
CA PRO A 47 -0.11 -55.24 19.10
C PRO A 47 -0.91 -54.24 19.94
N THR A 48 -1.76 -54.83 20.76
CA THR A 48 -2.19 -54.35 22.07
C THR A 48 -0.99 -53.94 22.93
N ALA A 49 -0.98 -52.70 23.43
CA ALA A 49 -0.24 -52.33 24.64
C ALA A 49 -0.97 -51.17 25.33
N THR A 50 -1.77 -51.56 26.31
CA THR A 50 -2.29 -50.80 27.43
C THR A 50 -1.15 -50.24 28.27
N GLU A 51 -1.06 -48.92 28.46
CA GLU A 51 -0.56 -48.23 29.67
C GLU A 51 -1.23 -46.84 29.66
N ASP A 52 -2.35 -46.64 30.37
CA ASP A 52 -2.40 -46.20 31.77
C ASP A 52 -1.41 -45.07 32.11
N PHE A 53 -1.80 -43.84 31.76
CA PHE A 53 -1.41 -42.64 32.52
C PHE A 53 -2.67 -41.84 32.85
N ALA A 54 -3.30 -42.25 33.95
CA ALA A 54 -4.25 -41.43 34.70
C ALA A 54 -3.50 -40.32 35.42
N ALA A 55 -3.87 -39.06 35.17
CA ALA A 55 -3.84 -37.91 36.08
C ALA A 55 -4.18 -36.66 35.24
N PHE A 56 -5.38 -36.11 35.40
CA PHE A 56 -5.63 -35.01 36.34
C PHE A 56 -5.72 -33.68 35.58
N GLU A 57 -6.92 -33.31 35.14
CA GLU A 57 -7.59 -32.13 35.72
C GLU A 57 -9.08 -32.15 35.40
N GLU A 58 -9.82 -31.87 36.44
CA GLU A 58 -11.25 -31.93 36.63
C GLU A 58 -11.93 -30.82 35.81
N PRO A 59 -12.89 -31.11 34.92
CA PRO A 59 -13.73 -30.05 34.36
C PRO A 59 -14.70 -29.58 35.46
N PRO A 60 -14.64 -28.32 35.92
CA PRO A 60 -15.54 -27.86 36.96
C PRO A 60 -16.98 -27.90 36.46
N ALA A 61 -17.79 -28.53 37.29
CA ALA A 61 -19.20 -28.78 37.10
C ALA A 61 -19.99 -27.50 36.78
N ALA A 62 -21.00 -27.73 35.95
CA ALA A 62 -22.17 -26.91 35.69
C ALA A 62 -22.63 -26.08 36.90
N GLY A 63 -22.19 -24.83 36.94
CA GLY A 63 -22.81 -23.77 37.73
C GLY A 63 -23.87 -23.08 36.90
N ALA A 64 -25.12 -23.58 37.00
CA ALA A 64 -26.30 -22.90 36.50
C ALA A 64 -26.36 -21.48 37.09
N ARG A 65 -26.13 -20.46 36.26
CA ARG A 65 -26.53 -19.08 36.53
C ARG A 65 -27.62 -18.70 35.53
N ALA A 66 -28.84 -19.07 35.91
CA ALA A 66 -30.03 -18.33 35.51
C ALA A 66 -30.00 -16.98 36.26
N GLY A 67 -30.06 -15.87 35.53
CA GLY A 67 -30.19 -14.56 36.16
C GLY A 67 -29.89 -13.40 35.22
N ALA A 68 -30.97 -12.68 34.90
CA ALA A 68 -31.06 -11.30 34.43
C ALA A 68 -30.51 -11.02 33.03
N ASP A 69 -31.37 -10.88 32.02
CA ASP A 69 -32.21 -9.69 31.77
C ASP A 69 -31.39 -8.46 31.42
N GLY A 70 -31.39 -8.16 30.13
CA GLY A 70 -31.35 -6.81 29.57
C GLY A 70 -30.08 -6.03 29.81
N ASP A 71 -29.16 -6.06 28.85
CA ASP A 71 -28.39 -4.86 28.55
C ASP A 71 -28.06 -4.85 27.05
N ASP A 72 -28.78 -3.96 26.37
CA ASP A 72 -28.45 -3.32 25.11
C ASP A 72 -27.62 -4.13 24.11
N THR A 73 -28.35 -4.90 23.31
CA THR A 73 -27.93 -5.28 21.95
C THR A 73 -27.73 -3.98 21.17
N HIS A 74 -26.56 -3.36 21.32
CA HIS A 74 -26.15 -2.20 20.56
C HIS A 74 -26.33 -2.52 19.08
N GLY A 75 -27.26 -1.80 18.45
CA GLY A 75 -27.56 -1.93 17.04
C GLY A 75 -26.27 -1.84 16.23
N ALA A 76 -25.87 -2.96 15.64
CA ALA A 76 -24.99 -3.03 14.48
C ALA A 76 -25.72 -2.53 13.22
N GLU A 77 -26.70 -1.65 13.40
CA GLU A 77 -27.45 -1.01 12.35
C GLU A 77 -26.60 0.15 11.83
N GLN A 78 -25.80 -0.20 10.82
CA GLN A 78 -25.83 0.57 9.60
C GLN A 78 -25.25 1.99 9.71
N ARG A 79 -23.98 2.06 10.11
CA ARG A 79 -23.09 3.16 9.71
C ARG A 79 -22.71 3.02 8.22
N GLN A 80 -23.71 3.07 7.34
CA GLN A 80 -23.50 3.09 5.88
C GLN A 80 -23.05 4.47 5.35
N GLY A 81 -22.65 5.37 6.25
CA GLY A 81 -22.21 6.71 5.92
C GLY A 81 -21.04 7.19 6.77
N ASP A 82 -20.23 6.29 7.36
CA ASP A 82 -18.96 6.73 7.93
C ASP A 82 -18.04 7.07 6.75
N ALA A 83 -17.86 8.38 6.58
CA ALA A 83 -17.14 9.03 5.50
C ALA A 83 -15.80 8.33 5.31
N LEU A 84 -15.61 7.72 4.12
CA LEU A 84 -14.36 7.15 3.59
C LEU A 84 -13.22 7.29 4.60
N GLU A 85 -13.24 6.42 5.61
CA GLU A 85 -12.27 6.48 6.69
C GLU A 85 -10.89 6.51 6.04
N SER A 86 -9.99 7.34 6.56
CA SER A 86 -8.73 7.70 5.92
C SER A 86 -8.07 6.48 5.27
N CYS A 87 -8.18 6.38 3.95
CA CYS A 87 -7.67 5.24 3.21
C CYS A 87 -6.16 5.40 3.02
N VAL A 88 -5.43 4.30 2.98
CA VAL A 88 -3.98 4.31 2.81
C VAL A 88 -3.59 3.30 1.74
N ILE A 89 -2.73 3.72 0.82
CA ILE A 89 -2.10 2.86 -0.17
C ILE A 89 -0.73 2.45 0.35
N LEU A 90 -0.57 1.14 0.57
CA LEU A 90 0.68 0.50 0.95
C LEU A 90 1.36 -0.04 -0.31
N THR A 91 2.51 0.56 -0.66
CA THR A 91 3.30 0.13 -1.82
C THR A 91 4.48 -0.73 -1.37
N PHE A 92 4.54 -1.96 -1.85
CA PHE A 92 5.66 -2.87 -1.57
C PHE A 92 6.70 -2.86 -2.71
N ASN A 93 7.94 -3.28 -2.39
CA ASN A 93 9.03 -3.31 -3.36
C ASN A 93 8.93 -4.46 -4.38
N LYS A 94 8.31 -5.57 -3.99
CA LYS A 94 8.20 -6.80 -4.77
C LYS A 94 6.78 -7.34 -4.68
N HIS A 95 6.38 -8.12 -5.69
CA HIS A 95 5.11 -8.85 -5.73
C HIS A 95 5.36 -10.37 -5.71
N PRO A 96 5.85 -10.94 -4.59
CA PRO A 96 5.85 -12.40 -4.46
C PRO A 96 4.41 -12.90 -4.37
N LYS A 97 4.10 -14.06 -4.93
CA LYS A 97 2.76 -14.69 -4.81
C LYS A 97 2.36 -14.84 -3.34
N GLN A 98 3.35 -15.08 -2.49
CA GLN A 98 3.20 -15.18 -1.04
C GLN A 98 2.72 -13.88 -0.37
N LEU A 99 2.98 -12.70 -0.96
CA LEU A 99 2.38 -11.44 -0.50
C LEU A 99 0.87 -11.49 -0.69
N SER A 100 0.44 -11.80 -1.92
CA SER A 100 -0.98 -11.84 -2.26
C SER A 100 -1.72 -12.85 -1.39
N GLU A 101 -1.17 -14.06 -1.24
CA GLU A 101 -1.72 -15.10 -0.37
C GLU A 101 -1.80 -14.64 1.10
N ALA A 102 -0.75 -14.01 1.64
CA ALA A 102 -0.76 -13.53 3.03
C ALA A 102 -1.73 -12.37 3.25
N VAL A 103 -1.87 -11.47 2.28
CA VAL A 103 -2.84 -10.37 2.33
C VAL A 103 -4.27 -10.91 2.22
N LEU A 104 -4.52 -11.87 1.34
CA LEU A 104 -5.83 -12.53 1.23
C LEU A 104 -6.17 -13.38 2.47
N ALA A 105 -5.16 -13.90 3.17
CA ALA A 105 -5.33 -14.62 4.42
C ALA A 105 -5.55 -13.70 5.64
N SER A 106 -5.38 -12.39 5.51
CA SER A 106 -5.62 -11.43 6.60
C SER A 106 -7.11 -11.41 7.01
N GLU A 107 -7.37 -11.08 8.28
CA GLU A 107 -8.73 -11.03 8.82
C GLU A 107 -9.63 -10.06 8.04
N THR A 108 -9.10 -8.88 7.69
CA THR A 108 -9.80 -7.88 6.88
C THR A 108 -10.21 -8.44 5.51
N ALA A 109 -9.30 -9.14 4.82
CA ALA A 109 -9.61 -9.71 3.50
C ALA A 109 -10.66 -10.83 3.59
N GLN A 110 -10.55 -11.72 4.58
CA GLN A 110 -11.51 -12.79 4.79
C GLN A 110 -12.91 -12.23 5.10
N HIS A 111 -12.98 -11.19 5.94
CA HIS A 111 -14.24 -10.54 6.26
C HIS A 111 -14.89 -9.91 5.02
N LEU A 112 -14.13 -9.24 4.18
CA LEU A 112 -14.64 -8.64 2.94
C LEU A 112 -15.10 -9.70 1.93
N GLN A 113 -14.36 -10.80 1.80
CA GLN A 113 -14.76 -11.92 0.95
C GLN A 113 -16.04 -12.59 1.45
N ALA A 114 -16.22 -12.73 2.77
CA ALA A 114 -17.44 -13.27 3.36
C ALA A 114 -18.66 -12.38 3.06
N GLU A 115 -18.45 -11.07 2.92
CA GLU A 115 -19.48 -10.11 2.49
C GLU A 115 -19.69 -10.08 0.96
N GLY A 116 -18.90 -10.82 0.19
CA GLY A 116 -18.95 -10.84 -1.27
C GLY A 116 -18.34 -9.60 -1.93
N VAL A 117 -17.49 -8.85 -1.21
CA VAL A 117 -16.73 -7.73 -1.77
C VAL A 117 -15.57 -8.27 -2.59
N ASP A 118 -15.40 -7.74 -3.81
CA ASP A 118 -14.29 -8.10 -4.68
C ASP A 118 -12.99 -7.44 -4.20
N VAL A 119 -12.07 -8.25 -3.67
CA VAL A 119 -10.77 -7.82 -3.16
C VAL A 119 -9.77 -7.51 -4.28
N GLU A 120 -9.98 -8.05 -5.47
CA GLU A 120 -9.07 -7.88 -6.61
C GLU A 120 -9.82 -7.36 -7.84
N PRO A 121 -10.40 -6.15 -7.76
CA PRO A 121 -11.24 -5.66 -8.83
C PRO A 121 -10.44 -5.43 -10.11
N ALA A 122 -11.06 -5.70 -11.25
CA ALA A 122 -10.40 -5.64 -12.56
C ALA A 122 -9.79 -4.26 -12.90
N TRP A 123 -10.34 -3.18 -12.35
CA TRP A 123 -9.83 -1.80 -12.54
C TRP A 123 -8.52 -1.52 -11.80
N ALA A 124 -8.14 -2.35 -10.81
CA ALA A 124 -7.01 -2.09 -9.93
C ALA A 124 -5.69 -2.72 -10.42
N ASN A 125 -5.62 -3.22 -11.66
CA ASN A 125 -4.40 -3.83 -12.25
C ASN A 125 -3.78 -4.94 -11.36
N GLY A 126 -4.62 -5.70 -10.66
CA GLY A 126 -4.22 -6.74 -9.73
C GLY A 126 -3.72 -6.24 -8.36
N ALA A 127 -3.87 -4.94 -8.05
CA ALA A 127 -3.74 -4.44 -6.68
C ALA A 127 -4.90 -4.96 -5.82
N LYS A 128 -4.68 -4.99 -4.50
CA LYS A 128 -5.62 -5.59 -3.53
C LYS A 128 -6.35 -4.46 -2.83
N VAL A 129 -7.67 -4.47 -2.91
CA VAL A 129 -8.54 -3.43 -2.37
C VAL A 129 -9.28 -4.00 -1.17
N LEU A 130 -8.86 -3.60 0.02
CA LEU A 130 -9.40 -4.04 1.31
C LEU A 130 -10.29 -2.95 1.94
N VAL A 131 -11.06 -2.24 1.11
CA VAL A 131 -11.95 -1.16 1.53
C VAL A 131 -13.33 -1.38 0.91
N ARG A 132 -14.36 -1.36 1.74
CA ARG A 132 -15.75 -1.57 1.30
C ARG A 132 -16.22 -0.41 0.44
N GLY A 133 -16.87 -0.73 -0.68
CA GLY A 133 -17.47 0.28 -1.56
C GLY A 133 -16.46 1.19 -2.26
N LEU A 134 -15.15 0.88 -2.21
CA LEU A 134 -14.16 1.67 -2.93
C LEU A 134 -14.30 1.43 -4.44
N THR A 135 -14.75 2.45 -5.15
CA THR A 135 -14.85 2.45 -6.61
C THR A 135 -13.65 3.16 -7.24
N GLN A 136 -13.45 2.92 -8.53
CA GLN A 136 -12.45 3.61 -9.33
C GLN A 136 -12.62 5.14 -9.28
N ASP A 137 -13.87 5.62 -9.28
CA ASP A 137 -14.20 7.04 -9.28
C ASP A 137 -13.78 7.71 -7.96
N ILE A 138 -14.08 7.07 -6.82
CA ILE A 138 -13.68 7.57 -5.48
C ILE A 138 -12.16 7.67 -5.38
N LEU A 139 -11.43 6.66 -5.88
CA LEU A 139 -9.98 6.70 -5.90
C LEU A 139 -9.44 7.85 -6.76
N GLN A 140 -10.07 8.11 -7.91
CA GLN A 140 -9.70 9.22 -8.78
C GLN A 140 -10.02 10.59 -8.17
N GLU A 141 -11.14 10.71 -7.46
CA GLU A 141 -11.52 11.91 -6.71
C GLU A 141 -10.52 12.24 -5.61
N SER A 142 -9.92 11.24 -4.96
CA SER A 142 -8.82 11.42 -4.01
C SER A 142 -7.48 11.84 -4.65
N GLY A 143 -7.47 12.07 -5.97
CA GLY A 143 -6.29 12.50 -6.73
C GLY A 143 -5.33 11.37 -7.09
N TYR A 144 -5.70 10.10 -6.86
CA TYR A 144 -4.89 8.95 -7.22
C TYR A 144 -5.41 8.29 -8.50
N ALA A 145 -4.60 8.29 -9.57
CA ALA A 145 -4.98 7.65 -10.82
C ALA A 145 -4.96 6.11 -10.69
N PRO A 146 -6.04 5.40 -11.04
CA PRO A 146 -6.12 3.93 -10.95
C PRO A 146 -5.04 3.23 -11.80
N ASP A 147 -4.64 3.83 -12.93
CA ASP A 147 -3.58 3.33 -13.81
C ASP A 147 -2.19 3.26 -13.14
N LYS A 148 -2.00 3.99 -12.03
CA LYS A 148 -0.74 3.97 -11.27
C LYS A 148 -0.68 2.82 -10.27
N LEU A 149 -1.81 2.16 -9.98
CA LEU A 149 -1.83 0.99 -9.13
C LEU A 149 -1.12 -0.18 -9.81
N ARG A 150 -0.28 -0.85 -9.05
CA ARG A 150 0.43 -2.06 -9.46
C ARG A 150 -0.02 -3.21 -8.59
N SER A 151 0.23 -4.44 -9.04
CA SER A 151 -0.13 -5.63 -8.26
C SER A 151 0.49 -5.69 -6.86
N CYS A 152 1.61 -4.98 -6.63
CA CYS A 152 2.25 -4.85 -5.32
C CYS A 152 1.66 -3.77 -4.42
N ASP A 153 0.62 -3.08 -4.84
CA ASP A 153 -0.06 -2.06 -4.06
C ASP A 153 -1.27 -2.68 -3.35
N VAL A 154 -1.48 -2.28 -2.10
CA VAL A 154 -2.59 -2.72 -1.27
C VAL A 154 -3.28 -1.48 -0.72
N VAL A 155 -4.58 -1.33 -0.99
CA VAL A 155 -5.40 -0.22 -0.52
C VAL A 155 -6.19 -0.71 0.69
N VAL A 156 -6.00 -0.06 1.83
CA VAL A 156 -6.58 -0.46 3.13
C VAL A 156 -7.13 0.75 3.86
N LEU A 157 -8.02 0.53 4.82
CA LEU A 157 -8.35 1.53 5.82
C LEU A 157 -7.13 1.77 6.73
N GLN A 158 -6.93 3.00 7.19
CA GLN A 158 -5.85 3.30 8.13
C GLN A 158 -5.95 2.48 9.43
N ALA A 159 -7.16 2.18 9.90
CA ALA A 159 -7.38 1.34 11.07
C ALA A 159 -6.96 -0.12 10.83
N ASP A 160 -7.07 -0.62 9.60
CA ASP A 160 -6.78 -2.01 9.25
C ASP A 160 -5.33 -2.24 8.78
N GLU A 161 -4.54 -1.17 8.69
CA GLU A 161 -3.14 -1.24 8.26
C GLU A 161 -2.32 -2.23 9.11
N GLU A 162 -2.53 -2.23 10.42
CA GLU A 162 -1.80 -3.08 11.36
C GLU A 162 -2.08 -4.57 11.14
N TRP A 163 -3.32 -4.95 10.84
CA TRP A 163 -3.71 -6.34 10.57
C TRP A 163 -3.04 -6.91 9.31
N VAL A 164 -2.94 -6.08 8.27
CA VAL A 164 -2.25 -6.45 7.03
C VAL A 164 -0.75 -6.59 7.28
N LEU A 165 -0.14 -5.66 8.02
CA LEU A 165 1.27 -5.73 8.36
C LEU A 165 1.58 -6.96 9.24
N ALA A 166 0.76 -7.25 10.25
CA ALA A 166 0.88 -8.43 11.11
C ALA A 166 0.80 -9.73 10.29
N SER A 167 -0.10 -9.78 9.29
CA SER A 167 -0.20 -10.92 8.38
C SER A 167 1.10 -11.14 7.59
N LEU A 168 1.76 -10.05 7.15
CA LEU A 168 3.06 -10.12 6.48
C LEU A 168 4.20 -10.50 7.43
N GLU A 169 4.08 -10.24 8.73
CA GLU A 169 5.08 -10.66 9.71
C GLU A 169 5.13 -12.18 9.89
N SER A 170 4.04 -12.89 9.62
CA SER A 170 4.04 -14.36 9.63
C SER A 170 4.94 -14.96 8.54
N LEU A 171 5.23 -14.22 7.46
CA LEU A 171 6.07 -14.69 6.38
C LEU A 171 7.55 -14.78 6.80
N ASN A 172 8.23 -15.78 6.23
CA ASN A 172 9.67 -15.95 6.43
C ASN A 172 10.45 -14.68 6.02
N TYR A 173 11.39 -14.28 6.87
CA TYR A 173 12.18 -13.06 6.75
C TYR A 173 12.78 -12.82 5.34
N ARG A 174 13.23 -13.88 4.65
CA ARG A 174 13.86 -13.75 3.32
C ARG A 174 12.88 -13.38 2.20
N ILE A 175 11.61 -13.77 2.36
CA ILE A 175 10.55 -13.53 1.37
C ILE A 175 9.64 -12.36 1.76
N ARG A 176 9.70 -11.91 3.02
CA ARG A 176 8.88 -10.82 3.56
C ARG A 176 9.07 -9.54 2.75
N PRO A 177 8.02 -9.05 2.06
CA PRO A 177 8.10 -7.81 1.30
C PRO A 177 8.31 -6.62 2.22
N ARG A 178 9.19 -5.71 1.82
CA ARG A 178 9.43 -4.45 2.54
C ARG A 178 8.50 -3.37 2.02
N LEU A 179 7.78 -2.71 2.92
CA LEU A 179 7.00 -1.51 2.64
C LEU A 179 7.94 -0.41 2.12
N LYS A 180 7.63 0.16 0.96
CA LYS A 180 8.42 1.21 0.31
C LYS A 180 7.83 2.58 0.55
N LYS A 181 6.52 2.71 0.35
CA LYS A 181 5.79 3.97 0.45
C LYS A 181 4.45 3.70 1.09
N ARG A 182 4.07 4.60 2.00
CA ARG A 182 2.74 4.73 2.57
C ARG A 182 2.15 6.02 2.02
N THR A 183 1.04 5.95 1.29
CA THR A 183 0.38 7.14 0.72
C THR A 183 -1.01 7.23 1.31
N ALA A 184 -1.26 8.22 2.16
CA ALA A 184 -2.60 8.50 2.65
C ALA A 184 -3.44 9.08 1.51
N LEU A 185 -4.67 8.59 1.38
CA LEU A 185 -5.73 9.15 0.55
C LEU A 185 -6.54 10.04 1.48
N GLU A 186 -6.19 11.32 1.49
CA GLU A 186 -7.01 12.32 2.18
C GLU A 186 -8.22 12.57 1.29
N SER A 187 -9.39 12.06 1.68
CA SER A 187 -10.65 12.59 1.19
C SER A 187 -10.77 13.99 1.80
N ASP A 188 -10.53 15.04 1.01
CA ASP A 188 -10.64 16.43 1.48
C ASP A 188 -11.95 16.61 2.26
N PRO A 189 -11.93 16.66 3.61
CA PRO A 189 -13.17 16.68 4.39
C PRO A 189 -13.86 18.05 4.30
N HIS A 190 -13.33 18.96 3.49
CA HIS A 190 -13.61 20.38 3.52
C HIS A 190 -13.74 21.04 2.14
N ALA A 191 -14.02 20.28 1.08
CA ALA A 191 -14.74 20.84 -0.07
C ALA A 191 -16.22 21.04 0.30
N SER A 192 -16.49 21.71 1.42
CA SER A 192 -17.75 22.43 1.59
C SER A 192 -17.77 23.42 0.43
N PRO A 193 -18.69 23.29 -0.55
CA PRO A 193 -18.75 24.22 -1.66
C PRO A 193 -18.90 25.60 -1.03
N ALA A 194 -17.90 26.45 -1.23
CA ALA A 194 -17.93 27.83 -0.84
C ALA A 194 -19.22 28.42 -1.44
N ALA A 195 -20.25 28.53 -0.60
CA ALA A 195 -21.31 29.46 -0.83
C ALA A 195 -20.63 30.82 -0.84
N GLU A 196 -20.41 31.33 -2.05
CA GLU A 196 -19.94 32.68 -2.31
C GLU A 196 -20.92 33.64 -1.61
N GLY A 197 -20.55 34.05 -0.41
CA GLY A 197 -21.41 34.79 0.52
C GLY A 197 -20.61 35.81 1.31
N ALA A 198 -20.17 36.83 0.58
CA ALA A 198 -19.86 38.21 0.96
C ALA A 198 -19.65 38.63 2.45
N CYS A 199 -18.62 39.48 2.60
CA CYS A 199 -18.51 40.65 3.50
C CYS A 199 -18.16 40.43 4.99
N CYS A 200 -16.94 40.84 5.40
CA CYS A 200 -16.69 42.16 6.01
C CYS A 200 -15.25 42.30 6.58
N GLU A 201 -14.52 43.26 6.01
CA GLU A 201 -13.69 44.32 6.62
C GLU A 201 -12.74 44.02 7.81
N GLU A 202 -11.44 44.06 7.47
CA GLU A 202 -10.41 44.97 8.01
C GLU A 202 -10.60 45.54 9.44
N SER A 203 -9.80 45.05 10.40
CA SER A 203 -9.28 45.92 11.46
C SER A 203 -7.90 45.45 11.91
N GLY A 204 -6.92 46.35 11.81
CA GLY A 204 -5.53 46.13 12.16
C GLY A 204 -5.29 46.00 13.66
N ALA A 205 -4.37 45.10 14.02
CA ALA A 205 -3.70 45.07 15.30
C ALA A 205 -2.23 44.69 15.07
N GLU A 206 -1.33 45.51 15.62
CA GLU A 206 0.11 45.54 15.40
C GLU A 206 0.85 44.27 15.90
N PRO A 207 1.95 43.88 15.26
CA PRO A 207 2.68 42.65 15.58
C PRO A 207 3.59 42.83 16.79
N VAL A 208 3.37 42.01 17.84
CA VAL A 208 4.32 41.83 18.94
C VAL A 208 5.40 40.84 18.49
N GLU A 209 6.65 41.30 18.43
CA GLU A 209 7.79 40.45 18.07
C GLU A 209 8.10 39.50 19.23
N SER A 210 7.59 38.27 19.13
CA SER A 210 7.91 37.17 20.05
C SER A 210 9.14 36.44 19.50
N GLU A 211 10.26 36.56 20.22
CA GLU A 211 11.52 35.95 19.83
C GLU A 211 11.39 34.44 19.63
N GLY A 212 11.73 34.02 18.41
CA GLY A 212 11.40 32.71 17.85
C GLY A 212 12.03 31.54 18.58
N SER A 213 11.20 30.79 19.30
CA SER A 213 11.49 29.41 19.65
C SER A 213 11.45 28.57 18.36
N SER A 214 12.59 28.45 17.68
CA SER A 214 12.73 27.62 16.49
C SER A 214 12.64 26.15 16.89
N SER A 215 11.42 25.64 16.94
CA SER A 215 11.16 24.21 17.10
C SER A 215 11.67 23.52 15.84
N ALA A 216 12.89 22.97 15.91
CA ALA A 216 13.47 22.26 14.78
C ALA A 216 12.64 21.00 14.52
N GLU A 217 12.09 20.89 13.31
CA GLU A 217 11.39 19.71 12.84
C GLU A 217 12.39 18.54 12.76
N VAL A 218 12.26 17.57 13.67
CA VAL A 218 13.11 16.37 13.73
C VAL A 218 12.37 15.23 13.03
N ILE A 219 12.93 14.76 11.92
CA ILE A 219 12.40 13.60 11.20
C ILE A 219 13.26 12.38 11.57
N VAL A 220 12.64 11.34 12.11
CA VAL A 220 13.32 10.07 12.41
C VAL A 220 13.14 9.14 11.21
N ASP A 221 14.21 8.86 10.46
CA ASP A 221 14.19 7.85 9.40
C ASP A 221 15.09 6.67 9.82
N LYS A 222 14.45 5.52 10.05
CA LYS A 222 15.04 4.27 10.58
C LYS A 222 15.68 4.46 11.96
N THR A 223 16.94 4.89 11.98
CA THR A 223 17.78 5.08 13.18
C THR A 223 18.53 6.42 13.18
N PHE A 224 18.29 7.27 12.19
CA PHE A 224 18.98 8.55 12.04
C PHE A 224 18.03 9.72 12.28
N LEU A 225 18.49 10.68 13.08
CA LEU A 225 17.79 11.93 13.37
C LEU A 225 18.14 12.94 12.27
N HIS A 226 17.20 13.16 11.35
CA HIS A 226 17.31 14.22 10.35
C HIS A 226 16.75 15.51 10.95
N VAL A 227 17.65 16.32 11.49
CA VAL A 227 17.33 17.68 11.95
C VAL A 227 17.49 18.62 10.77
N LYS A 228 16.39 19.23 10.30
CA LYS A 228 16.45 20.30 9.28
C LYS A 228 17.03 21.55 9.93
N LEU A 229 18.36 21.62 10.00
CA LEU A 229 19.02 22.83 10.49
C LEU A 229 18.86 23.93 9.43
N PRO A 230 18.45 25.16 9.81
CA PRO A 230 18.52 26.29 8.90
C PRO A 230 19.95 26.42 8.40
N LYS A 231 20.11 26.74 7.10
CA LYS A 231 21.43 26.94 6.48
C LYS A 231 22.13 28.14 7.13
N MET A 232 22.75 27.91 8.28
CA MET A 232 23.60 28.91 8.90
C MET A 232 24.85 29.00 8.03
N VAL A 233 24.95 30.10 7.28
CA VAL A 233 26.18 30.50 6.60
C VAL A 233 27.18 30.85 7.70
N THR A 234 27.88 29.84 8.22
CA THR A 234 28.95 30.09 9.17
C THR A 234 30.00 30.95 8.46
N PRO A 235 30.57 32.00 9.09
CA PRO A 235 31.57 32.87 8.46
C PRO A 235 32.78 32.08 7.88
N ARG A 236 32.97 30.85 8.34
CA ARG A 236 34.03 29.93 7.92
C ARG A 236 33.84 29.35 6.51
N SER A 237 32.60 29.27 5.99
CA SER A 237 32.35 28.67 4.67
C SER A 237 32.77 29.57 3.50
N ASN A 238 32.95 30.88 3.72
CA ASN A 238 33.53 31.78 2.71
C ASN A 238 35.06 31.72 2.61
N TYR A 239 35.74 31.13 3.61
CA TYR A 239 37.20 31.12 3.65
C TYR A 239 37.81 29.83 3.06
N THR A 240 37.05 28.75 2.96
CA THR A 240 37.46 27.51 2.29
C THR A 240 37.02 27.49 0.83
N LYS A 241 37.42 28.50 0.05
CA LYS A 241 37.58 28.25 -1.39
C LYS A 241 38.75 27.30 -1.52
N SER A 242 38.48 26.03 -1.83
CA SER A 242 39.55 25.07 -2.05
C SER A 242 40.47 25.61 -3.14
N SER A 243 41.78 25.62 -2.91
CA SER A 243 42.77 26.21 -3.82
C SER A 243 42.71 25.68 -5.26
N ASN A 244 42.02 24.57 -5.50
CA ASN A 244 41.81 23.99 -6.84
C ASN A 244 40.93 24.83 -7.76
N GLU A 245 39.99 25.62 -7.21
CA GLU A 245 39.09 26.46 -8.03
C GLU A 245 39.86 27.58 -8.75
N LYS A 246 40.99 28.03 -8.18
CA LYS A 246 41.85 29.07 -8.76
C LYS A 246 42.68 28.58 -9.95
N TYR A 247 42.90 27.27 -10.06
CA TYR A 247 43.72 26.66 -11.12
C TYR A 247 42.89 25.92 -12.17
N GLY A 248 41.55 25.99 -12.10
CA GLY A 248 40.67 25.30 -13.05
C GLY A 248 40.81 23.77 -13.02
N ILE A 249 41.33 23.20 -11.93
CA ILE A 249 41.47 21.74 -11.80
C ILE A 249 40.13 21.19 -11.33
N PRO A 250 39.39 20.44 -12.17
CA PRO A 250 38.09 19.90 -11.80
C PRO A 250 38.26 18.95 -10.61
N ASN A 251 37.34 19.00 -9.66
CA ASN A 251 37.35 18.12 -8.50
C ASN A 251 37.27 16.66 -8.97
N PRO A 252 38.30 15.83 -8.72
CA PRO A 252 38.36 14.46 -9.25
C PRO A 252 37.29 13.53 -8.68
N ARG A 253 36.48 13.98 -7.71
CA ARG A 253 35.32 13.24 -7.18
C ARG A 253 34.03 13.39 -8.00
N ILE A 254 34.01 14.26 -9.01
CA ILE A 254 32.86 14.38 -9.92
C ILE A 254 33.02 13.30 -11.01
N TRP A 255 32.71 12.05 -10.67
CA TRP A 255 32.68 10.91 -11.61
C TRP A 255 31.31 10.82 -12.28
N GLY A 256 30.90 11.91 -12.93
CA GLY A 256 29.67 11.92 -13.72
C GLY A 256 29.86 12.79 -14.95
N PRO A 257 29.45 12.33 -16.15
CA PRO A 257 29.48 13.19 -17.32
C PRO A 257 28.57 14.39 -17.05
N LEU A 258 29.12 15.61 -17.22
CA LEU A 258 28.31 16.82 -17.32
C LEU A 258 27.35 16.59 -18.48
N ARG A 259 26.05 16.53 -18.19
CA ARG A 259 25.04 16.64 -19.25
C ARG A 259 25.00 18.11 -19.62
N GLU A 260 25.45 18.41 -20.83
CA GLU A 260 25.28 19.72 -21.50
C GLU A 260 23.81 20.00 -21.80
#